data_AF-A0A8S1CTP5-F1
#
_entry.id   AF-A0A8S1CTP5-F1
#
_cell.length_a   1.000
_cell.length_b   1.000
_cell.length_c   1.000
_cell.angle_alpha   90.00
_cell.angle_beta   90.00
_cell.angle_gamma   90.00
#
_symmetry.space_group_name_H-M   'P 1'
#
loop_
_entity.id
_entity.type
_entity.pdbx_description
1 polymer ?
#
loop_
_entity_poly.entity_id
_entity_poly.type
_entity_poly.pdbx_seq_one_letter_code
_entity_poly.pdbx_strand_id
1 'polypeptide(L)'
;MNPLMSKLPKVPPGKIIVNKDLSDSSLGKEIIRFHGGVAFSLPSLSGAPVDFIPAQNTPVIVICSENSSGADAEIAAKIKRFKKAWGSAGVIVAERNCSTTNLYKGVQTCATLKHDSNVIPVTSLLELPVLLKDLAQTRSNKHLNPFLTVKSTPNTTDLASKQLALLTNIPNVGRKKAQLLVDKFVTIRRLSYATEEELTECAGSATAKAVYKFFH
;
A
#
# COMPACT_ATOMS: atom_id res chain seq x y z
N MET A 1 4.15 -20.86 6.14
CA MET A 1 5.00 -19.83 6.79
C MET A 1 6.45 -20.09 6.40
N ASN A 2 7.14 -19.11 5.82
CA ASN A 2 8.53 -19.29 5.38
C ASN A 2 9.48 -19.45 6.58
N PRO A 3 10.30 -20.51 6.66
CA PRO A 3 11.17 -20.77 7.81
C PRO A 3 12.24 -19.68 8.05
N LEU A 4 12.55 -18.86 7.04
CA LEU A 4 13.49 -17.74 7.15
C LEU A 4 12.95 -16.56 7.96
N MET A 5 11.63 -16.39 8.06
CA MET A 5 11.03 -15.31 8.86
C MET A 5 11.18 -15.53 10.38
N SER A 6 11.38 -16.78 10.80
CA SER A 6 11.53 -17.16 12.22
C SER A 6 12.94 -16.89 12.79
N LYS A 7 13.94 -16.63 11.92
CA LYS A 7 15.34 -16.38 12.30
C LYS A 7 15.76 -14.93 12.09
N LEU A 8 14.80 -14.01 11.94
CA LEU A 8 15.11 -12.62 11.69
C LEU A 8 15.64 -11.95 12.95
N PRO A 9 16.82 -11.31 12.90
CA PRO A 9 17.29 -10.50 14.01
C PRO A 9 16.26 -9.40 14.29
N LYS A 10 15.89 -9.25 15.55
CA LYS A 10 14.95 -8.21 15.99
C LYS A 10 15.57 -6.85 15.70
N VAL A 11 14.93 -6.05 14.85
CA VAL A 11 15.41 -4.71 14.50
C VAL A 11 15.07 -3.76 15.65
N PRO A 12 16.05 -3.16 16.35
CA PRO A 12 15.75 -2.17 17.38
C PRO A 12 15.13 -0.91 16.77
N PRO A 13 14.23 -0.21 17.48
CA PRO A 13 13.59 0.99 16.96
C PRO A 13 14.63 2.05 16.59
N GLY A 14 14.45 2.64 15.41
CA GLY A 14 15.40 3.59 14.83
C GLY A 14 16.57 2.96 14.10
N LYS A 15 16.96 1.71 14.41
CA LYS A 15 18.14 1.04 13.84
C LYS A 15 17.88 0.36 12.50
N ILE A 16 18.90 0.35 11.64
CA ILE A 16 18.87 -0.31 10.32
C ILE A 16 19.89 -1.43 10.31
N ILE A 17 19.50 -2.61 9.83
CA ILE A 17 20.46 -3.71 9.66
C ILE A 17 21.02 -3.67 8.25
N VAL A 18 22.35 -3.72 8.14
CA VAL A 18 23.07 -3.73 6.86
C VAL A 18 23.69 -5.12 6.66
N ASN A 19 23.63 -5.65 5.45
CA ASN A 19 24.36 -6.87 5.13
C ASN A 19 25.87 -6.64 5.24
N LYS A 20 26.61 -7.59 5.80
CA LYS A 20 28.06 -7.50 5.99
C LYS A 20 28.80 -7.28 4.67
N ASP A 21 28.33 -7.92 3.60
CA ASP A 21 28.94 -7.81 2.27
C ASP A 21 28.87 -6.36 1.72
N LEU A 22 27.87 -5.59 2.17
CA LEU A 22 27.68 -4.19 1.81
C LEU A 22 28.20 -3.21 2.87
N SER A 23 28.38 -3.63 4.12
CA SER A 23 28.91 -2.75 5.16
C SER A 23 30.34 -2.29 4.89
N ASP A 24 31.12 -3.13 4.18
CA ASP A 24 32.51 -2.82 3.82
C ASP A 24 32.61 -1.95 2.54
N SER A 25 31.53 -1.88 1.75
CA SER A 25 31.40 -1.03 0.57
C SER A 25 31.29 0.46 0.93
N SER A 26 31.71 1.32 0.01
CA SER A 26 31.58 2.78 0.11
C SER A 26 30.15 3.21 0.47
N LEU A 27 29.15 2.53 -0.09
CA LEU A 27 27.72 2.77 0.18
C LEU A 27 27.33 2.41 1.61
N GLY A 28 27.80 1.27 2.14
CA GLY A 28 27.53 0.89 3.52
C GLY A 28 28.13 1.86 4.51
N LYS A 29 29.35 2.32 4.26
CA LYS A 29 30.03 3.34 5.09
C LYS A 29 29.31 4.68 5.07
N GLU A 30 28.82 5.10 3.91
CA GLU A 30 28.04 6.32 3.77
C GLU A 30 26.70 6.24 4.51
N ILE A 31 25.99 5.11 4.41
CA ILE A 31 24.75 4.87 5.15
C ILE A 31 25.02 4.84 6.66
N ILE A 32 26.07 4.14 7.12
CA ILE A 32 26.45 4.11 8.55
C ILE A 32 26.77 5.53 9.07
N ARG A 33 27.47 6.34 8.25
CA ARG A 33 27.78 7.74 8.57
C ARG A 33 26.52 8.61 8.62
N PHE A 34 25.65 8.50 7.62
CA PHE A 34 24.41 9.28 7.52
C PHE A 34 23.45 8.99 8.67
N HIS A 35 23.42 7.73 9.11
CA HIS A 35 22.59 7.29 10.23
C HIS A 35 23.29 7.46 11.59
N GLY A 36 24.48 8.04 11.68
CA GLY A 36 25.11 8.40 12.96
C GLY A 36 25.31 7.22 13.94
N GLY A 37 25.65 6.03 13.44
CA GLY A 37 25.84 4.83 14.28
C GLY A 37 24.56 4.04 14.60
N VAL A 38 23.46 4.34 13.90
CA VAL A 38 22.17 3.65 14.03
C VAL A 38 22.06 2.44 13.09
N ALA A 39 22.98 2.30 12.15
CA ALA A 39 23.12 1.12 11.28
C ALA A 39 24.13 0.12 11.87
N PHE A 40 23.79 -1.17 11.93
CA PHE A 40 24.70 -2.24 12.40
C PHE A 40 24.70 -3.40 11.41
N SER A 41 25.88 -3.98 11.18
CA SER A 41 26.00 -5.20 10.38
C SER A 41 25.81 -6.44 11.26
N LEU A 42 25.04 -7.40 10.76
CA LEU A 42 24.80 -8.67 11.45
C LEU A 42 25.36 -9.83 10.61
N PRO A 43 26.22 -10.70 11.19
CA PRO A 43 26.79 -11.84 10.48
C PRO A 43 25.74 -12.81 9.94
N SER A 44 24.56 -12.85 10.55
CA SER A 44 23.44 -13.73 10.17
C SER A 44 22.80 -13.41 8.81
N LEU A 45 23.20 -12.31 8.16
CA LEU A 45 22.71 -11.88 6.85
C LEU A 45 23.71 -12.15 5.70
N SER A 46 24.93 -12.58 6.01
CA SER A 46 25.91 -12.92 4.97
C SER A 46 25.39 -14.10 4.14
N GLY A 47 25.31 -13.91 2.81
CA GLY A 47 24.73 -14.88 1.88
C GLY A 47 23.19 -14.88 1.77
N ALA A 48 22.48 -14.04 2.54
CA ALA A 48 21.05 -13.84 2.35
C ALA A 48 20.80 -12.89 1.16
N PRO A 49 19.72 -13.08 0.37
CA PRO A 49 19.42 -12.22 -0.77
C PRO A 49 18.83 -10.88 -0.32
N VAL A 50 19.45 -10.18 0.63
CA VAL A 50 18.96 -8.91 1.20
C VAL A 50 20.15 -8.00 1.49
N ASP A 51 19.96 -6.71 1.23
CA ASP A 51 21.01 -5.69 1.36
C ASP A 51 20.80 -4.87 2.63
N PHE A 52 19.55 -4.48 2.92
CA PHE A 52 19.18 -3.70 4.10
C PHE A 52 17.89 -4.20 4.75
N ILE A 53 17.75 -4.00 6.07
CA ILE A 53 16.51 -4.20 6.81
C ILE A 53 16.26 -2.95 7.67
N PRO A 54 15.57 -1.93 7.13
CA PRO A 54 15.25 -0.69 7.85
C PRO A 54 14.23 -0.84 8.99
N ALA A 55 13.34 -1.83 8.91
CA ALA A 55 12.35 -2.10 9.94
C ALA A 55 12.02 -3.59 9.99
N GLN A 56 11.38 -4.03 11.08
CA GLN A 56 10.93 -5.42 11.21
C GLN A 56 10.08 -5.81 10.00
N ASN A 57 10.41 -6.93 9.36
CA ASN A 57 9.70 -7.43 8.18
C ASN A 57 9.66 -6.44 7.01
N THR A 58 10.69 -5.61 6.83
CA THR A 58 10.83 -4.72 5.67
C THR A 58 12.23 -4.90 5.08
N PRO A 59 12.51 -6.03 4.41
CA PRO A 59 13.80 -6.28 3.78
C PRO A 59 13.88 -5.48 2.47
N VAL A 60 15.08 -5.00 2.15
CA VAL A 60 15.38 -4.18 0.98
C VAL A 60 16.55 -4.80 0.21
N ILE A 61 16.42 -4.93 -1.10
CA ILE A 61 17.55 -5.18 -2.01
C ILE A 61 17.78 -3.97 -2.90
N VAL A 62 19.04 -3.71 -3.24
CA VAL A 62 19.47 -2.66 -4.15
C VAL A 62 20.00 -3.31 -5.43
N ILE A 63 19.56 -2.80 -6.57
CA ILE A 63 20.03 -3.20 -7.90
C ILE A 63 20.53 -1.93 -8.59
N CYS A 64 21.82 -1.87 -8.85
CA CYS A 64 22.50 -0.75 -9.48
C CYS A 64 23.48 -1.25 -10.53
N SER A 65 24.00 -0.31 -11.33
CA SER A 65 25.01 -0.62 -12.35
C SER A 65 26.29 -1.25 -11.79
N GLU A 66 26.66 -0.92 -10.56
CA GLU A 66 27.87 -1.44 -9.91
C GLU A 66 27.72 -2.88 -9.41
N ASN A 67 26.50 -3.32 -9.10
CA ASN A 67 26.24 -4.61 -8.45
C ASN A 67 25.50 -5.62 -9.33
N SER A 68 25.23 -5.27 -10.59
CA SER A 68 24.55 -6.13 -11.53
C SER A 68 25.09 -5.93 -12.94
N SER A 69 25.37 -7.03 -13.64
CA SER A 69 25.96 -7.00 -14.97
C SER A 69 24.97 -6.57 -16.07
N GLY A 70 23.76 -6.10 -15.72
CA GLY A 70 22.69 -5.80 -16.69
C GLY A 70 22.03 -7.02 -17.33
N ALA A 71 22.45 -8.24 -16.97
CA ALA A 71 21.86 -9.46 -17.51
C ALA A 71 20.49 -9.72 -16.87
N ASP A 72 19.44 -9.71 -17.69
CA ASP A 72 18.05 -9.93 -17.25
C ASP A 72 17.86 -11.25 -16.47
N ALA A 73 18.62 -12.29 -16.84
CA ALA A 73 18.57 -13.59 -16.17
C ALA A 73 19.11 -13.54 -14.73
N GLU A 74 20.18 -12.78 -14.50
CA GLU A 74 20.79 -12.59 -13.18
C GLU A 74 19.86 -11.79 -12.27
N ILE A 75 19.31 -10.70 -12.81
CA ILE A 75 18.34 -9.83 -12.13
C ILE A 75 17.09 -10.64 -11.75
N ALA A 76 16.55 -11.42 -12.68
CA ALA A 76 15.40 -12.28 -12.43
C ALA A 76 15.72 -13.34 -11.36
N ALA A 77 16.91 -13.93 -11.38
CA ALA A 77 17.33 -14.89 -10.36
C ALA A 77 17.44 -14.22 -8.97
N LYS A 78 18.01 -13.01 -8.88
CA LYS A 78 18.11 -12.24 -7.63
C LYS A 78 16.72 -11.90 -7.07
N ILE A 79 15.82 -11.38 -7.91
CA ILE A 79 14.44 -11.03 -7.53
C ILE A 79 13.66 -12.28 -7.11
N LYS A 80 13.79 -13.40 -7.84
CA LYS A 80 13.12 -14.66 -7.50
C LYS A 80 13.59 -15.21 -6.16
N ARG A 81 14.90 -15.17 -5.87
CA ARG A 81 15.47 -15.59 -4.58
C ARG A 81 14.96 -14.68 -3.45
N PHE A 82 14.96 -13.37 -3.67
CA PHE A 82 14.44 -12.39 -2.73
C PHE A 82 12.95 -12.63 -2.42
N LYS A 83 12.13 -12.78 -3.46
CA LYS A 83 10.69 -13.07 -3.30
C LYS A 83 10.44 -14.38 -2.58
N LYS A 84 11.20 -15.44 -2.89
CA LYS A 84 11.09 -16.73 -2.22
C LYS A 84 11.40 -16.63 -0.73
N ALA A 85 12.36 -15.79 -0.33
CA ALA A 85 12.73 -15.61 1.07
C ALA A 85 11.73 -14.72 1.82
N TRP A 86 11.28 -13.61 1.22
CA TRP A 86 10.64 -12.51 1.94
C TRP A 86 9.19 -12.20 1.54
N GLY A 87 8.69 -12.83 0.47
CA GLY A 87 7.31 -12.65 0.02
C GLY A 87 6.98 -11.20 -0.39
N SER A 88 5.78 -10.73 -0.05
CA SER A 88 5.30 -9.37 -0.36
C SER A 88 5.85 -8.29 0.58
N ALA A 89 6.58 -8.66 1.63
CA ALA A 89 7.11 -7.71 2.60
C ALA A 89 8.34 -6.95 2.06
N GLY A 90 9.02 -7.52 1.07
CA GLY A 90 10.26 -6.98 0.52
C GLY A 90 10.06 -5.81 -0.44
N VAL A 91 11.01 -4.87 -0.36
CA VAL A 91 11.10 -3.70 -1.24
C VAL A 91 12.35 -3.82 -2.09
N ILE A 92 12.23 -3.55 -3.38
CA ILE A 92 13.34 -3.57 -4.33
C ILE A 92 13.65 -2.11 -4.65
N VAL A 93 14.89 -1.69 -4.49
CA VAL A 93 15.38 -0.37 -4.88
C VAL A 93 16.24 -0.55 -6.12
N ALA A 94 15.97 0.22 -7.15
CA ALA A 94 16.70 0.12 -8.41
C ALA A 94 17.18 1.49 -8.88
N GLU A 95 18.44 1.56 -9.28
CA GLU A 95 19.03 2.79 -9.83
C GLU A 95 18.40 3.10 -11.18
N ARG A 96 17.94 4.35 -11.36
CA ARG A 96 17.38 4.86 -12.59
C ARG A 96 18.00 6.20 -12.94
N ASN A 97 19.00 6.17 -13.80
CA ASN A 97 19.62 7.32 -14.45
C ASN A 97 19.65 7.12 -15.98
N CYS A 98 20.21 8.09 -16.71
CA CYS A 98 20.29 8.02 -18.18
C CYS A 98 21.01 6.75 -18.68
N SER A 99 22.01 6.27 -17.92
CA SER A 99 22.81 5.09 -18.27
C SER A 99 22.18 3.77 -17.81
N THR A 100 21.36 3.77 -16.77
CA THR A 100 20.74 2.57 -16.17
C THR A 100 19.27 2.38 -16.54
N THR A 101 18.74 3.14 -17.51
CA THR A 101 17.34 3.06 -17.92
C THR A 101 16.94 1.66 -18.41
N ASN A 102 17.80 0.98 -19.17
CA ASN A 102 17.54 -0.38 -19.65
C ASN A 102 17.55 -1.40 -18.52
N LEU A 103 18.51 -1.30 -17.60
CA LEU A 103 18.58 -2.10 -16.38
C LEU A 103 17.29 -1.95 -15.57
N TYR A 104 16.86 -0.71 -15.30
CA TYR A 104 15.65 -0.42 -14.55
C TYR A 104 14.40 -1.00 -15.22
N LYS A 105 14.30 -0.92 -16.55
CA LYS A 105 13.17 -1.51 -17.29
C LYS A 105 13.09 -3.03 -17.08
N GLY A 106 14.23 -3.73 -17.17
CA GLY A 106 14.31 -5.17 -16.88
C GLY A 106 13.89 -5.50 -15.45
N VAL A 107 14.38 -4.73 -14.47
CA VAL A 107 14.00 -4.86 -13.06
C VAL A 107 12.49 -4.63 -12.87
N GLN A 108 11.93 -3.55 -13.41
CA GLN A 108 10.52 -3.21 -13.25
C GLN A 108 9.60 -4.27 -13.87
N THR A 109 9.88 -4.70 -15.10
CA THR A 109 9.11 -5.77 -15.75
C THR A 109 9.17 -7.06 -14.95
N CYS A 110 10.34 -7.44 -14.43
CA CYS A 110 10.47 -8.67 -13.66
C CYS A 110 9.82 -8.58 -12.27
N ALA A 111 10.13 -7.54 -11.50
CA ALA A 111 9.65 -7.38 -10.14
C ALA A 111 8.15 -7.07 -10.08
N THR A 112 7.68 -6.09 -10.85
CA THR A 112 6.30 -5.62 -10.77
C THR A 112 5.35 -6.52 -11.53
N LEU A 113 5.67 -6.90 -12.78
CA LEU A 113 4.73 -7.66 -13.62
C LEU A 113 4.81 -9.18 -13.42
N LYS A 114 5.99 -9.73 -13.09
CA LYS A 114 6.15 -11.20 -12.95
C LYS A 114 6.12 -11.69 -11.51
N HIS A 115 6.45 -10.84 -10.53
CA HIS A 115 6.68 -11.27 -9.15
C HIS A 115 5.94 -10.43 -8.09
N ASP A 116 5.01 -9.55 -8.49
CA ASP A 116 4.19 -8.70 -7.61
C ASP A 116 5.01 -8.11 -6.46
N SER A 117 6.14 -7.50 -6.82
CA SER A 117 7.09 -6.92 -5.88
C SER A 117 7.19 -5.42 -6.11
N ASN A 118 7.34 -4.68 -5.01
CA ASN A 118 7.44 -3.23 -5.05
C ASN A 118 8.84 -2.82 -5.51
N VAL A 119 8.93 -1.95 -6.51
CA VAL A 119 10.18 -1.35 -6.97
C VAL A 119 10.14 0.15 -6.72
N ILE A 120 11.18 0.68 -6.08
CA ILE A 120 11.39 2.12 -5.89
C ILE A 120 12.58 2.54 -6.74
N PRO A 121 12.40 3.45 -7.72
CA PRO A 121 13.51 4.03 -8.45
C PRO A 121 14.28 5.01 -7.55
N VAL A 122 15.60 5.00 -7.64
CA VAL A 122 16.48 6.03 -7.07
C VAL A 122 17.37 6.60 -8.17
N THR A 123 17.53 7.91 -8.23
CA THR A 123 18.34 8.55 -9.29
C THR A 123 19.83 8.40 -9.00
N SER A 124 20.18 8.43 -7.72
CA SER A 124 21.53 8.26 -7.20
C SER A 124 21.48 7.43 -5.92
N LEU A 125 22.53 6.64 -5.69
CA LEU A 125 22.68 5.88 -4.46
C LEU A 125 22.83 6.77 -3.21
N LEU A 126 23.12 8.06 -3.39
CA LEU A 126 23.10 9.07 -2.34
C LEU A 126 21.71 9.32 -1.73
N GLU A 127 20.64 8.99 -2.46
CA GLU A 127 19.25 9.12 -1.96
C GLU A 127 18.87 7.94 -1.05
N LEU A 128 19.61 6.83 -1.13
CA LEU A 128 19.31 5.59 -0.43
C LEU A 128 19.25 5.74 1.11
N PRO A 129 20.15 6.48 1.80
CA PRO A 129 20.06 6.68 3.24
C PRO A 129 18.75 7.37 3.66
N VAL A 130 18.33 8.40 2.91
CA VAL A 130 17.07 9.12 3.18
C VAL A 130 15.89 8.19 2.96
N LEU A 131 15.87 7.46 1.85
CA LEU A 131 14.82 6.48 1.57
C LEU A 131 14.72 5.40 2.65
N LEU A 132 15.85 4.85 3.10
CA LEU A 132 15.87 3.84 4.17
C LEU A 132 15.36 4.39 5.50
N LYS A 133 15.69 5.65 5.83
CA LYS A 133 15.16 6.36 6.99
C LYS A 133 13.63 6.47 6.92
N ASP A 134 13.11 6.92 5.78
CA ASP A 134 11.68 7.13 5.58
C ASP A 134 10.93 5.80 5.60
N LEU A 135 11.51 4.73 5.03
CA LEU A 135 10.97 3.37 5.12
C LEU A 135 10.91 2.88 6.57
N ALA A 136 11.96 3.12 7.37
CA ALA A 136 12.00 2.75 8.77
C ALA A 136 10.92 3.49 9.59
N GLN A 137 10.76 4.80 9.36
CA GLN A 137 9.77 5.64 10.05
C GLN A 137 8.34 5.29 9.65
N THR A 138 8.06 5.16 8.35
CA THR A 138 6.73 4.81 7.82
C THR A 138 6.23 3.48 8.37
N ARG A 139 7.13 2.49 8.49
CA ARG A 139 6.76 1.16 9.01
C ARG A 139 6.60 1.11 10.52
N SER A 140 7.27 2.01 11.25
CA SER A 140 7.12 2.15 12.70
C SER A 140 5.82 2.87 13.06
N ASN A 141 5.37 3.84 12.25
CA ASN A 141 4.23 4.70 12.52
C ASN A 141 3.06 4.45 11.56
N LYS A 142 2.31 3.36 11.77
CA LYS A 142 1.14 2.99 10.93
C LYS A 142 0.05 4.07 10.87
N HIS A 143 -0.06 4.91 11.89
CA HIS A 143 -1.05 6.00 11.98
C HIS A 143 -0.77 7.18 11.04
N LEU A 144 0.42 7.26 10.43
CA LEU A 144 0.75 8.34 9.49
C LEU A 144 0.27 8.06 8.07
N ASN A 145 -0.09 6.82 7.73
CA ASN A 145 -0.53 6.48 6.39
C ASN A 145 -2.03 6.79 6.23
N PRO A 146 -2.43 7.84 5.49
CA PRO A 146 -3.83 8.23 5.33
C PRO A 146 -4.70 7.17 4.63
N PHE A 147 -4.07 6.22 3.92
CA PHE A 147 -4.73 5.11 3.24
C PHE A 147 -4.92 3.87 4.14
N LEU A 148 -4.18 3.77 5.25
CA LEU A 148 -4.28 2.68 6.23
C LEU A 148 -4.94 3.12 7.53
N THR A 149 -4.85 4.41 7.86
CA THR A 149 -5.89 5.02 8.63
C THR A 149 -7.13 4.89 7.76
N VAL A 150 -7.90 3.83 7.99
CA VAL A 150 -9.33 4.03 8.10
C VAL A 150 -9.39 5.22 9.06
N LYS A 151 -9.52 6.44 8.51
CA LYS A 151 -10.12 7.52 9.29
C LYS A 151 -11.28 6.78 9.89
N SER A 152 -11.28 6.58 11.22
CA SER A 152 -12.52 6.29 11.90
C SER A 152 -13.39 7.39 11.37
N THR A 153 -14.18 7.07 10.34
CA THR A 153 -15.19 7.96 9.83
C THR A 153 -15.87 8.32 11.11
N PRO A 154 -15.85 9.60 11.51
CA PRO A 154 -16.43 9.98 12.79
C PRO A 154 -17.75 9.26 12.82
N ASN A 155 -17.91 8.41 13.85
CA ASN A 155 -18.96 7.43 13.97
C ASN A 155 -20.19 7.91 13.21
N THR A 156 -20.70 7.12 12.27
CA THR A 156 -21.98 7.41 11.60
C THR A 156 -22.02 8.75 10.82
N THR A 157 -21.62 8.74 9.55
CA THR A 157 -22.60 9.30 8.59
C THR A 157 -23.72 8.29 8.61
N ASP A 158 -24.69 8.54 9.49
CA ASP A 158 -25.86 7.72 9.77
C ASP A 158 -26.33 7.03 8.48
N LEU A 159 -26.57 5.72 8.53
CA LEU A 159 -27.11 4.99 7.39
C LEU A 159 -28.35 5.72 6.84
N ALA A 160 -29.14 6.34 7.73
CA ALA A 160 -30.26 7.19 7.37
C ALA A 160 -29.83 8.42 6.55
N SER A 161 -28.72 9.10 6.90
CA SER A 161 -28.19 10.23 6.12
C SER A 161 -27.80 9.84 4.68
N LYS A 162 -27.24 8.64 4.50
CA LYS A 162 -26.88 8.10 3.17
C LYS A 162 -28.12 7.67 2.39
N GLN A 163 -29.09 7.04 3.05
CA GLN A 163 -30.39 6.69 2.46
C GLN A 163 -31.14 7.93 2.02
N LEU A 164 -31.17 8.99 2.85
CA LEU A 164 -31.77 10.28 2.51
C LEU A 164 -31.12 10.90 1.27
N ALA A 165 -29.78 10.95 1.23
CA ALA A 165 -29.05 11.50 0.07
C ALA A 165 -29.35 10.71 -1.21
N LEU A 166 -29.45 9.39 -1.12
CA LEU A 166 -29.79 8.53 -2.25
C LEU A 166 -31.21 8.80 -2.77
N LEU A 167 -32.18 8.93 -1.87
CA LEU A 167 -33.58 9.20 -2.24
C LEU A 167 -33.77 10.60 -2.79
N THR A 168 -33.01 11.60 -2.34
CA THR A 168 -33.08 12.95 -2.91
C THR A 168 -32.58 13.05 -4.35
N ASN A 169 -31.89 12.02 -4.87
CA ASN A 169 -31.51 11.97 -6.29
C ASN A 169 -32.68 11.56 -7.20
N ILE A 170 -33.76 11.01 -6.65
CA ILE A 170 -34.94 10.63 -7.43
C ILE A 170 -35.69 11.92 -7.81
N PRO A 171 -36.07 12.10 -9.09
CA PRO A 171 -36.82 13.27 -9.52
C PRO A 171 -38.12 13.40 -8.71
N ASN A 172 -38.47 14.62 -8.32
CA ASN A 172 -39.63 14.94 -7.48
C ASN A 172 -39.59 14.40 -6.03
N VAL A 173 -38.44 13.90 -5.55
CA VAL A 173 -38.20 13.54 -4.14
C VAL A 173 -37.28 14.58 -3.49
N GLY A 174 -37.89 15.56 -2.81
CA GLY A 174 -37.14 16.50 -1.97
C GLY A 174 -36.78 15.90 -0.59
N ARG A 175 -35.93 16.59 0.18
CA ARG A 175 -35.44 16.12 1.49
C ARG A 175 -36.53 15.69 2.47
N LYS A 176 -37.64 16.44 2.54
CA LYS A 176 -38.80 16.10 3.40
C LYS A 176 -39.49 14.81 2.97
N LYS A 177 -39.65 14.60 1.67
CA LYS A 177 -40.28 13.38 1.13
C LYS A 177 -39.35 12.18 1.25
N ALA A 178 -38.05 12.38 1.02
CA ALA A 178 -37.03 11.36 1.28
C ALA A 178 -37.09 10.89 2.75
N GLN A 179 -37.25 11.80 3.71
CA GLN A 179 -37.35 11.46 5.12
C GLN A 179 -38.59 10.63 5.44
N LEU A 180 -39.76 11.02 4.93
CA LEU A 180 -40.99 10.22 5.08
C LEU A 180 -40.84 8.80 4.51
N LEU A 181 -40.16 8.65 3.37
CA LEU A 181 -39.91 7.34 2.76
C LEU A 181 -38.92 6.50 3.58
N VAL A 182 -37.87 7.11 4.14
CA VAL A 182 -36.93 6.41 5.04
C VAL A 182 -37.65 5.99 6.32
N ASP A 183 -38.49 6.86 6.90
CA ASP A 183 -39.22 6.58 8.14
C ASP A 183 -40.28 5.47 7.95
N LYS A 184 -41.01 5.46 6.82
CA LYS A 184 -42.06 4.45 6.53
C LYS A 184 -41.47 3.09 6.14
N PHE A 185 -40.48 3.06 5.24
CA PHE A 185 -40.00 1.79 4.66
C PHE A 185 -38.72 1.25 5.32
N VAL A 186 -37.99 2.09 6.06
CA VAL A 186 -36.76 1.78 6.86
C VAL A 186 -35.55 1.33 6.03
N THR A 187 -35.77 0.66 4.90
CA THR A 187 -34.73 0.15 4.00
C THR A 187 -35.08 0.46 2.56
N ILE A 188 -34.05 0.74 1.74
CA ILE A 188 -34.22 0.94 0.30
C ILE A 188 -34.80 -0.31 -0.38
N ARG A 189 -34.47 -1.51 0.13
CA ARG A 189 -35.04 -2.77 -0.36
C ARG A 189 -36.54 -2.86 -0.15
N ARG A 190 -37.07 -2.43 1.01
CA ARG A 190 -38.53 -2.38 1.21
C ARG A 190 -39.17 -1.34 0.31
N LEU A 191 -38.53 -0.18 0.14
CA LEU A 191 -39.00 0.86 -0.76
C LEU A 191 -39.11 0.37 -2.22
N SER A 192 -38.15 -0.44 -2.69
CA SER A 192 -38.16 -0.95 -4.07
C SER A 192 -39.27 -1.97 -4.35
N TYR A 193 -39.82 -2.61 -3.31
CA TYR A 193 -40.95 -3.54 -3.44
C TYR A 193 -42.30 -2.90 -3.09
N ALA A 194 -42.32 -1.62 -2.71
CA ALA A 194 -43.54 -0.92 -2.35
C ALA A 194 -44.43 -0.71 -3.58
N THR A 195 -45.73 -0.86 -3.40
CA THR A 195 -46.70 -0.60 -4.48
C THR A 195 -46.87 0.91 -4.70
N GLU A 196 -47.34 1.31 -5.89
CA GLU A 196 -47.61 2.72 -6.18
C GLU A 196 -48.63 3.33 -5.19
N GLU A 197 -49.57 2.52 -4.69
CA GLU A 197 -50.57 2.89 -3.70
C GLU A 197 -49.93 3.21 -2.33
N GLU A 198 -49.05 2.34 -1.83
CA GLU A 198 -48.33 2.53 -0.56
C GLU A 198 -47.40 3.75 -0.58
N LEU A 199 -46.80 4.03 -1.74
CA LEU A 199 -45.97 5.20 -2.00
C LEU A 199 -46.82 6.48 -2.07
N THR A 200 -48.03 6.41 -2.65
CA THR A 200 -48.96 7.53 -2.80
C THR A 200 -49.47 8.01 -1.45
N GLU A 201 -49.80 7.08 -0.56
CA GLU A 201 -50.22 7.36 0.81
C GLU A 201 -49.14 8.12 1.61
N CYS A 202 -47.85 7.87 1.31
CA CYS A 202 -46.73 8.46 2.05
C CYS A 202 -46.23 9.80 1.48
N ALA A 203 -46.05 9.89 0.16
CA ALA A 203 -45.35 11.01 -0.48
C ALA A 203 -46.20 11.78 -1.51
N GLY A 204 -47.45 11.34 -1.74
CA GLY A 204 -48.39 11.89 -2.72
C GLY A 204 -48.19 11.33 -4.13
N SER A 205 -49.25 11.39 -4.95
CA SER A 205 -49.33 10.70 -6.26
C SER A 205 -48.17 11.03 -7.22
N ALA A 206 -47.78 12.30 -7.33
CA ALA A 206 -46.70 12.72 -8.23
C ALA A 206 -45.32 12.15 -7.82
N THR A 207 -45.05 12.06 -6.53
CA THR A 207 -43.79 11.50 -6.02
C THR A 207 -43.83 9.98 -6.04
N ALA A 208 -44.96 9.37 -5.73
CA ALA A 208 -45.15 7.93 -5.81
C ALA A 208 -44.88 7.38 -7.22
N LYS A 209 -45.43 8.02 -8.25
CA LYS A 209 -45.15 7.68 -9.66
C LYS A 209 -43.67 7.79 -10.01
N ALA A 210 -43.02 8.84 -9.54
CA ALA A 210 -41.59 9.06 -9.81
C ALA A 210 -40.69 8.03 -9.11
N VAL A 211 -41.02 7.66 -7.87
CA VAL A 211 -40.31 6.64 -7.10
C VAL A 211 -40.58 5.25 -7.67
N TYR A 212 -41.83 4.92 -7.97
CA TYR A 212 -42.21 3.62 -8.55
C TYR A 212 -41.52 3.40 -9.90
N LYS A 213 -41.56 4.39 -10.81
CA LYS A 213 -40.84 4.40 -12.09
C LYS A 213 -39.32 4.38 -11.97
N PHE A 214 -38.76 4.81 -10.84
CA PHE A 214 -37.32 4.75 -10.62
C PHE A 214 -36.87 3.32 -10.28
N PHE A 215 -37.72 2.54 -9.60
CA PHE A 215 -37.41 1.17 -9.17
C PHE A 215 -37.91 0.08 -10.13
N HIS A 216 -38.91 0.37 -10.98
CA HIS A 216 -39.51 -0.52 -11.98
C HIS A 216 -39.44 0.11 -13.37
#